data_AF-A0A955CR04-F1
#
_entry.id   AF-A0A955CR04-F1
#
_cell.length_a   1.000
_cell.length_b   1.000
_cell.length_c   1.000
_cell.angle_alpha   90.00
_cell.angle_beta   90.00
_cell.angle_gamma   90.00
#
_symmetry.space_group_name_H-M   'P 1'
#
loop_
_entity.id
_entity.type
_entity.pdbx_description
1 polymer ?
#
loop_
_entity_poly.entity_id
_entity_poly.type
_entity_poly.pdbx_seq_one_letter_code
_entity_poly.pdbx_strand_id
1 'polypeptide(L)'
;MHKAKNARMSVCAIVALTGLTTAANAELVYGLTDNNDLVTWDSGDSTNILSGVSVWGMQQNETLRGIDFRPATGQLYAVGSYNNLYTVDVNTGQASQVGSGPFAPVANGSSFGFDFNPVIDRIRYVSDANQNLVLNPNDGTSTLVTSLFFGAGDINEGVDPSVVGSAYTNSFMGATSTQLYGIDSELDILVTQANSAGTLMTVGSLGVDINDTLSFDISGGSGLAFATMQLNDMSRSTFWMIDLSTGNATMLGEIGGGGVITSMAVTPAPASLALIGLGGAMMGRRRR
;
A
#
# COMPACT_ATOMS: atom_id res chain seq x y z
N MET A 1 -59.38 -23.04 -48.49
CA MET A 1 -58.93 -22.05 -47.48
C MET A 1 -57.82 -22.69 -46.65
N HIS A 2 -56.56 -22.39 -47.00
CA HIS A 2 -55.35 -22.85 -46.31
C HIS A 2 -55.24 -22.14 -44.94
N LYS A 3 -55.02 -22.91 -43.86
CA LYS A 3 -54.47 -22.38 -42.61
C LYS A 3 -53.40 -23.34 -42.08
N ALA A 4 -52.14 -22.99 -42.34
CA ALA A 4 -50.99 -23.53 -41.63
C ALA A 4 -51.00 -23.01 -40.18
N LYS A 5 -50.73 -23.88 -39.21
CA LYS A 5 -50.43 -23.49 -37.82
C LYS A 5 -48.97 -23.83 -37.55
N ASN A 6 -48.18 -22.78 -37.33
CA ASN A 6 -46.76 -22.82 -37.07
C ASN A 6 -46.46 -23.43 -35.70
N ALA A 7 -45.56 -24.42 -35.69
CA ALA A 7 -44.90 -24.89 -34.48
C ALA A 7 -43.84 -23.85 -34.05
N ARG A 8 -43.90 -23.40 -32.79
CA ARG A 8 -42.84 -22.57 -32.20
C ARG A 8 -41.88 -23.48 -31.45
N MET A 9 -40.66 -23.55 -31.96
CA MET A 9 -39.53 -24.25 -31.37
C MET A 9 -38.83 -23.27 -30.41
N SER A 10 -38.91 -23.50 -29.10
CA SER A 10 -38.17 -22.72 -28.11
C SER A 10 -36.72 -23.19 -28.10
N VAL A 11 -35.80 -22.30 -28.47
CA VAL A 11 -34.35 -22.51 -28.32
C VAL A 11 -33.93 -21.94 -26.97
N CYS A 12 -33.51 -22.82 -26.06
CA CYS A 12 -32.89 -22.43 -24.79
C CYS A 12 -31.42 -22.08 -25.08
N ALA A 13 -31.06 -20.79 -25.04
CA ALA A 13 -29.68 -20.36 -25.17
C ALA A 13 -28.97 -20.58 -23.82
N ILE A 14 -28.08 -21.57 -23.77
CA ILE A 14 -27.11 -21.71 -22.68
C ILE A 14 -26.03 -20.68 -22.94
N VAL A 15 -26.01 -19.61 -22.14
CA VAL A 15 -24.88 -18.68 -22.08
C VAL A 15 -23.82 -19.35 -21.21
N ALA A 16 -22.82 -19.97 -21.86
CA ALA A 16 -21.61 -20.38 -21.18
C ALA A 16 -20.78 -19.11 -20.90
N LEU A 17 -20.86 -18.62 -19.66
CA LEU A 17 -20.00 -17.55 -19.19
C LEU A 17 -18.62 -18.18 -18.94
N THR A 18 -17.74 -18.14 -19.94
CA THR A 18 -16.33 -18.47 -19.75
C THR A 18 -15.70 -17.35 -18.93
N GLY A 19 -15.62 -17.52 -17.62
CA GLY A 19 -14.80 -16.69 -16.75
C GLY A 19 -13.35 -16.82 -17.21
N LEU A 20 -12.81 -15.79 -17.84
CA LEU A 20 -11.38 -15.62 -17.98
C LEU A 20 -10.86 -15.29 -16.59
N THR A 21 -10.43 -16.30 -15.84
CA THR A 21 -9.58 -16.09 -14.68
C THR A 21 -8.26 -15.55 -15.22
N THR A 22 -8.06 -14.23 -15.16
CA THR A 22 -6.71 -13.69 -15.23
C THR A 22 -5.99 -14.29 -14.04
N ALA A 23 -4.99 -15.15 -14.27
CA ALA A 23 -4.08 -15.54 -13.21
C ALA A 23 -3.52 -14.24 -12.63
N ALA A 24 -3.92 -13.89 -11.41
CA ALA A 24 -3.24 -12.85 -10.67
C ALA A 24 -1.80 -13.36 -10.53
N ASN A 25 -0.84 -12.65 -11.13
CA ASN A 25 0.54 -12.95 -10.88
C ASN A 25 0.78 -12.60 -9.41
N ALA A 26 1.09 -13.62 -8.62
CA ALA A 26 1.71 -13.48 -7.33
C ALA A 26 2.77 -12.37 -7.33
N GLU A 27 2.71 -11.49 -6.32
CA GLU A 27 3.63 -10.39 -6.13
C GLU A 27 4.45 -10.65 -4.86
N LEU A 28 5.75 -10.35 -4.93
CA LEU A 28 6.62 -10.50 -3.75
C LEU A 28 6.32 -9.34 -2.80
N VAL A 29 5.98 -9.68 -1.56
CA VAL A 29 5.73 -8.73 -0.49
C VAL A 29 6.85 -8.83 0.54
N TYR A 30 7.34 -7.68 0.97
CA TYR A 30 8.26 -7.53 2.08
C TYR A 30 7.49 -7.10 3.31
N GLY A 31 7.79 -7.70 4.46
CA GLY A 31 7.28 -7.26 5.75
C GLY A 31 8.40 -7.07 6.75
N LEU A 32 8.26 -6.03 7.56
CA LEU A 32 9.07 -5.75 8.71
C LEU A 32 8.39 -6.35 9.95
N THR A 33 9.10 -7.18 10.69
CA THR A 33 8.61 -7.72 11.96
C THR A 33 8.91 -6.77 13.12
N ASP A 34 8.21 -6.95 14.24
CA ASP A 34 8.49 -6.29 15.52
C ASP A 34 9.91 -6.51 16.08
N ASN A 35 10.62 -7.54 15.61
CA ASN A 35 12.02 -7.82 15.94
C ASN A 35 13.04 -7.24 14.94
N ASN A 36 12.61 -6.36 14.02
CA ASN A 36 13.40 -5.81 12.92
C ASN A 36 13.95 -6.86 11.94
N ASP A 37 13.27 -7.99 11.77
CA ASP A 37 13.55 -8.89 10.64
C ASP A 37 12.73 -8.45 9.41
N LEU A 38 13.39 -8.39 8.26
CA LEU A 38 12.77 -8.23 6.95
C LEU A 38 12.44 -9.61 6.38
N VAL A 39 11.16 -9.95 6.35
CA VAL A 39 10.64 -11.21 5.82
C VAL A 39 9.97 -11.02 4.48
N THR A 40 9.82 -12.09 3.71
CA THR A 40 9.07 -12.03 2.44
C THR A 40 8.04 -13.14 2.32
N TRP A 41 6.97 -12.86 1.59
CA TRP A 41 5.97 -13.86 1.17
C TRP A 41 5.45 -13.54 -0.22
N ASP A 42 4.76 -14.52 -0.78
CA ASP A 42 4.02 -14.40 -2.03
C ASP A 42 2.61 -13.85 -1.74
N SER A 43 2.15 -12.83 -2.46
CA SER A 43 0.81 -12.25 -2.23
C SER A 43 -0.35 -13.25 -2.42
N GLY A 44 -0.12 -14.37 -3.11
CA GLY A 44 -1.04 -15.49 -3.24
C GLY A 44 -0.93 -16.56 -2.14
N ASP A 45 0.10 -16.52 -1.29
CA ASP A 45 0.30 -17.43 -0.16
C ASP A 45 1.08 -16.74 0.99
N SER A 46 0.37 -15.98 1.82
CA SER A 46 0.95 -15.31 2.98
C SER A 46 1.35 -16.25 4.12
N THR A 47 0.91 -17.52 4.07
CA THR A 47 1.19 -18.48 5.15
C THR A 47 2.62 -19.04 5.07
N ASN A 48 3.25 -18.95 3.90
CA ASN A 48 4.58 -19.46 3.64
C ASN A 48 5.60 -18.32 3.50
N ILE A 49 6.38 -18.08 4.55
CA ILE A 49 7.50 -17.14 4.52
C ILE A 49 8.63 -17.70 3.65
N LEU A 50 9.06 -16.92 2.67
CA LEU A 50 10.05 -17.30 1.66
C LEU A 50 11.49 -17.01 2.11
N SER A 51 11.69 -15.89 2.82
CA SER A 51 12.99 -15.48 3.36
C SER A 51 12.83 -14.64 4.62
N GLY A 52 13.92 -14.53 5.39
CA GLY A 52 14.02 -13.63 6.53
C GLY A 52 15.47 -13.21 6.76
N VAL A 53 15.71 -11.90 6.90
CA VAL A 53 17.02 -11.34 7.27
C VAL A 53 16.85 -10.29 8.35
N SER A 54 17.70 -10.32 9.37
CA SER A 54 17.69 -9.27 10.39
C SER A 54 18.21 -7.96 9.82
N VAL A 55 17.50 -6.85 10.10
CA VAL A 55 17.96 -5.52 9.74
C VAL A 55 18.99 -5.03 10.76
N TRP A 56 20.10 -4.48 10.27
CA TRP A 56 21.21 -3.98 11.09
C TRP A 56 21.83 -2.71 10.48
N GLY A 57 22.71 -2.03 11.21
CA GLY A 57 23.34 -0.77 10.73
C GLY A 57 22.56 0.51 11.06
N MET A 58 21.40 0.37 11.71
CA MET A 58 20.65 1.46 12.32
C MET A 58 21.40 2.05 13.53
N GLN A 59 20.93 3.19 14.06
CA GLN A 59 21.46 3.71 15.31
C GLN A 59 21.24 2.70 16.45
N GLN A 60 22.15 2.68 17.42
CA GLN A 60 22.04 1.76 18.56
C GLN A 60 20.73 1.98 19.32
N ASN A 61 19.99 0.89 19.58
CA ASN A 61 18.66 0.87 20.22
C ASN A 61 17.52 1.47 19.38
N GLU A 62 17.75 1.76 18.10
CA GLU A 62 16.69 2.15 17.17
C GLU A 62 15.97 0.92 16.61
N THR A 63 14.68 1.09 16.35
CA THR A 63 13.82 0.12 15.67
C THR A 63 13.22 0.76 14.44
N LEU A 64 12.96 -0.02 13.39
CA LEU A 64 12.24 0.50 12.22
C LEU A 64 10.73 0.59 12.50
N ARG A 65 10.06 1.54 11.86
CA ARG A 65 8.62 1.83 12.01
C ARG A 65 7.84 1.84 10.71
N GLY A 66 8.52 1.95 9.56
CA GLY A 66 7.88 1.99 8.25
C GLY A 66 8.89 1.64 7.18
N ILE A 67 8.44 0.95 6.14
CA ILE A 67 9.22 0.62 4.94
C ILE A 67 8.40 0.90 3.69
N ASP A 68 9.06 1.30 2.60
CA ASP A 68 8.46 1.37 1.26
C ASP A 68 9.56 1.44 0.20
N PHE A 69 9.29 0.96 -1.00
CA PHE A 69 10.18 1.04 -2.14
C PHE A 69 10.05 2.36 -2.88
N ARG A 70 11.18 3.04 -3.10
CA ARG A 70 11.23 4.23 -3.94
C ARG A 70 10.98 3.86 -5.41
N PRO A 71 9.87 4.27 -6.05
CA PRO A 71 9.56 3.85 -7.42
C PRO A 71 10.59 4.30 -8.46
N ALA A 72 11.29 5.41 -8.19
CA ALA A 72 12.31 5.97 -9.06
C ALA A 72 13.65 5.18 -9.07
N THR A 73 13.94 4.39 -8.03
CA THR A 73 15.24 3.67 -7.91
C THR A 73 15.10 2.19 -7.57
N GLY A 74 13.94 1.75 -7.10
CA GLY A 74 13.70 0.37 -6.64
C GLY A 74 14.36 0.03 -5.31
N GLN A 75 14.93 1.02 -4.60
CA GLN A 75 15.53 0.81 -3.28
C GLN A 75 14.46 0.79 -2.20
N LEU A 76 14.58 -0.13 -1.25
CA LEU A 76 13.76 -0.13 -0.03
C LEU A 76 14.26 0.96 0.89
N TYR A 77 13.36 1.83 1.34
CA TYR A 77 13.62 2.80 2.39
C TYR A 77 12.93 2.36 3.68
N ALA A 78 13.46 2.86 4.79
CA ALA A 78 12.85 2.67 6.09
C ALA A 78 12.96 3.93 6.96
N VAL A 79 12.01 4.11 7.87
CA VAL A 79 12.09 5.13 8.93
C VAL A 79 12.32 4.47 10.28
N GLY A 80 13.30 4.97 11.04
CA GLY A 80 13.61 4.50 12.38
C GLY A 80 12.93 5.30 13.49
N SER A 81 12.85 4.70 14.67
CA SER A 81 12.19 5.27 15.86
C SER A 81 12.89 6.50 16.44
N TYR A 82 14.10 6.81 16.00
CA TYR A 82 14.82 8.04 16.31
C TYR A 82 14.73 9.09 15.20
N ASN A 83 13.84 8.91 14.22
CA ASN A 83 13.62 9.81 13.09
C ASN A 83 14.79 9.81 12.10
N ASN A 84 15.53 8.71 12.01
CA ASN A 84 16.50 8.53 10.95
C ASN A 84 15.81 7.89 9.73
N LEU A 85 16.09 8.43 8.54
CA LEU A 85 15.70 7.79 7.29
C LEU A 85 16.84 6.86 6.84
N TYR A 86 16.49 5.68 6.35
CA TYR A 86 17.43 4.65 5.90
C TYR A 86 17.08 4.17 4.50
N THR A 87 18.10 3.72 3.77
CA THR A 87 17.94 2.71 2.73
C THR A 87 18.27 1.35 3.32
N VAL A 88 17.61 0.28 2.89
CA VAL A 88 17.82 -1.09 3.37
C VAL A 88 18.14 -2.00 2.19
N ASP A 89 19.27 -2.71 2.27
CA ASP A 89 19.58 -3.77 1.32
C ASP A 89 18.72 -5.01 1.64
N VAL A 90 17.82 -5.35 0.71
CA VAL A 90 16.82 -6.42 0.90
C VAL A 90 17.41 -7.83 0.99
N ASN A 91 18.67 -8.03 0.57
CA ASN A 91 19.32 -9.35 0.60
C ASN A 91 20.13 -9.58 1.88
N THR A 92 20.67 -8.51 2.46
CA THR A 92 21.59 -8.57 3.60
C THR A 92 21.05 -7.95 4.88
N GLY A 93 19.95 -7.18 4.79
CA GLY A 93 19.37 -6.42 5.90
C GLY A 93 20.19 -5.18 6.30
N GLN A 94 21.23 -4.80 5.54
CA GLN A 94 22.05 -3.64 5.90
C GLN A 94 21.27 -2.33 5.68
N ALA A 95 20.99 -1.61 6.76
CA ALA A 95 20.47 -0.26 6.74
C ALA A 95 21.62 0.77 6.61
N SER A 96 21.45 1.73 5.71
CA SER A 96 22.37 2.86 5.51
C SER A 96 21.63 4.17 5.66
N GLN A 97 22.09 5.03 6.57
CA GLN A 97 21.42 6.30 6.87
C GLN A 97 21.41 7.22 5.64
N VAL A 98 20.28 7.88 5.43
CA VAL A 98 20.06 8.93 4.44
C VAL A 98 20.12 10.28 5.16
N GLY A 99 20.89 11.21 4.61
CA GLY A 99 21.14 12.50 5.27
C GLY A 99 22.24 12.41 6.32
N SER A 100 22.37 13.47 7.12
CA SER A 100 23.44 13.63 8.12
C SER A 100 22.99 13.36 9.56
N GLY A 101 21.72 13.02 9.78
CA GLY A 101 21.14 12.86 11.11
C GLY A 101 19.63 12.64 11.09
N PRO A 102 18.98 12.68 12.26
CA PRO A 102 17.53 12.55 12.34
C PRO A 102 16.84 13.74 11.68
N PHE A 103 15.71 13.48 11.03
CA PHE A 103 14.92 14.52 10.39
C PHE A 103 14.21 15.39 11.42
N ALA A 104 13.97 16.64 11.04
CA ALA A 104 13.13 17.58 11.76
C ALA A 104 12.15 18.24 10.76
N PRO A 105 10.92 18.59 11.16
CA PRO A 105 10.29 18.36 12.47
C PRO A 105 10.18 16.87 12.87
N VAL A 106 10.24 16.60 14.18
CA VAL A 106 10.21 15.25 14.73
C VAL A 106 8.81 14.65 14.59
N ALA A 107 8.75 13.34 14.31
CA ALA A 107 7.49 12.62 14.25
C ALA A 107 6.83 12.51 15.64
N ASN A 108 5.54 12.79 15.73
CA ASN A 108 4.73 12.55 16.93
C ASN A 108 3.77 11.37 16.70
N GLY A 109 3.12 10.92 17.77
CA GLY A 109 2.23 9.74 17.69
C GLY A 109 2.98 8.43 17.90
N SER A 110 2.24 7.33 17.80
CA SER A 110 2.72 5.98 18.09
C SER A 110 2.72 5.07 16.87
N SER A 111 1.80 5.33 15.94
CA SER A 111 1.50 4.48 14.78
C SER A 111 1.48 5.32 13.51
N PHE A 112 2.00 4.79 12.41
CA PHE A 112 2.43 5.63 11.29
C PHE A 112 2.17 5.01 9.91
N GLY A 113 1.66 5.83 9.00
CA GLY A 113 1.65 5.53 7.56
C GLY A 113 2.91 6.06 6.88
N PHE A 114 3.54 5.28 6.00
CA PHE A 114 4.79 5.62 5.31
C PHE A 114 4.71 5.14 3.86
N ASP A 115 4.83 6.04 2.87
CA ASP A 115 4.74 5.65 1.45
C ASP A 115 5.36 6.68 0.49
N PHE A 116 5.90 6.23 -0.64
CA PHE A 116 6.47 7.07 -1.68
C PHE A 116 5.41 7.61 -2.64
N ASN A 117 5.40 8.93 -2.79
CA ASN A 117 4.72 9.56 -3.91
C ASN A 117 5.52 9.36 -5.21
N PRO A 118 5.02 8.58 -6.19
CA PRO A 118 5.76 8.24 -7.40
C PRO A 118 5.90 9.42 -8.37
N VAL A 119 5.12 10.48 -8.20
CA VAL A 119 5.09 11.64 -9.11
C VAL A 119 6.09 12.72 -8.69
N ILE A 120 6.14 13.04 -7.40
CA ILE A 120 7.03 14.10 -6.88
C ILE A 120 8.29 13.58 -6.19
N ASP A 121 8.46 12.25 -6.13
CA ASP A 121 9.63 11.58 -5.54
C ASP A 121 9.88 12.06 -4.10
N ARG A 122 8.82 12.00 -3.29
CA ARG A 122 8.84 12.34 -1.86
C ARG A 122 8.11 11.27 -1.08
N ILE A 123 8.49 11.13 0.18
CA ILE A 123 7.87 10.19 1.10
C ILE A 123 6.80 10.96 1.88
N ARG A 124 5.60 10.40 1.95
CA ARG A 124 4.56 10.81 2.89
C ARG A 124 4.76 10.02 4.18
N TYR A 125 4.74 10.74 5.30
CA TYR A 125 4.79 10.11 6.62
C TYR A 125 3.73 10.75 7.51
N VAL A 126 2.74 9.97 7.91
CA VAL A 126 1.59 10.42 8.71
C VAL A 126 1.49 9.62 10.00
N SER A 127 0.77 10.12 10.98
CA SER A 127 0.57 9.42 12.26
C SER A 127 -0.86 9.51 12.79
N ASP A 128 -1.16 8.63 13.75
CA ASP A 128 -2.32 8.64 14.65
C ASP A 128 -2.53 9.99 15.37
N ALA A 129 -1.50 10.83 15.45
CA ALA A 129 -1.58 12.19 16.02
C ALA A 129 -1.84 13.28 14.96
N ASN A 130 -2.44 12.91 13.82
CA ASN A 130 -2.81 13.77 12.68
C ASN A 130 -1.64 14.47 12.00
N GLN A 131 -0.40 14.13 12.34
CA GLN A 131 0.74 14.79 11.75
C GLN A 131 0.91 14.34 10.31
N ASN A 132 1.33 15.27 9.48
CA ASN A 132 1.48 15.07 8.06
C ASN A 132 2.84 15.63 7.62
N LEU A 133 3.81 14.74 7.45
CA LEU A 133 5.19 15.08 7.08
C LEU A 133 5.45 14.70 5.62
N VAL A 134 6.29 15.50 4.96
CA VAL A 134 6.90 15.20 3.66
C VAL A 134 8.39 15.01 3.86
N LEU A 135 8.91 13.82 3.62
CA LEU A 135 10.34 13.53 3.72
C LEU A 135 10.99 13.56 2.33
N ASN A 136 12.23 14.04 2.29
CA ASN A 136 13.06 14.06 1.09
C ASN A 136 14.02 12.85 1.09
N PRO A 137 13.86 11.91 0.15
CA PRO A 137 14.65 10.67 0.12
C PRO A 137 16.12 10.87 -0.29
N ASN A 138 16.51 12.09 -0.70
CA ASN A 138 17.87 12.37 -1.15
C ASN A 138 18.78 12.93 -0.05
N ASP A 139 18.20 13.64 0.92
CA ASP A 139 18.96 14.32 1.98
C ASP A 139 18.43 14.02 3.40
N GLY A 140 17.35 13.24 3.52
CA GLY A 140 16.76 12.84 4.79
C GLY A 140 16.06 13.99 5.52
N THR A 141 15.83 15.15 4.89
CA THR A 141 15.09 16.25 5.53
C THR A 141 13.58 16.01 5.52
N SER A 142 12.85 16.70 6.38
CA SER A 142 11.38 16.63 6.41
C SER A 142 10.74 18.03 6.43
N THR A 143 9.47 18.11 6.05
CA THR A 143 8.66 19.31 6.13
C THR A 143 7.29 18.98 6.71
N LEU A 144 6.88 19.71 7.75
CA LEU A 144 5.52 19.65 8.27
C LEU A 144 4.59 20.43 7.35
N VAL A 145 3.50 19.78 6.96
CA VAL A 145 2.41 20.38 6.18
C VAL A 145 1.11 20.35 6.98
N THR A 146 -0.02 20.64 6.34
CA THR A 146 -1.31 20.67 7.04
C THR A 146 -1.64 19.31 7.64
N SER A 147 -1.95 19.30 8.94
CA SER A 147 -2.41 18.12 9.67
C SER A 147 -3.61 17.46 9.00
N LEU A 148 -3.82 16.18 9.29
CA LEU A 148 -4.95 15.44 8.76
C LEU A 148 -6.26 15.88 9.41
N PHE A 149 -7.32 15.99 8.61
CA PHE A 149 -8.69 16.28 9.07
C PHE A 149 -9.70 15.85 8.01
N PHE A 150 -10.89 15.40 8.43
CA PHE A 150 -11.99 15.14 7.50
C PHE A 150 -12.54 16.44 6.91
N GLY A 151 -12.63 16.47 5.58
CA GLY A 151 -13.04 17.65 4.82
C GLY A 151 -14.52 18.00 4.94
N ALA A 152 -14.85 19.24 4.56
CA ALA A 152 -16.23 19.69 4.52
C ALA A 152 -17.09 18.83 3.59
N GLY A 153 -18.23 18.34 4.10
CA GLY A 153 -19.13 17.44 3.39
C GLY A 153 -18.75 15.96 3.45
N ASP A 154 -17.67 15.59 4.14
CA ASP A 154 -17.39 14.20 4.47
C ASP A 154 -18.35 13.67 5.54
N ILE A 155 -18.62 12.35 5.54
CA ILE A 155 -19.47 11.72 6.56
C ILE A 155 -18.86 11.81 7.97
N ASN A 156 -17.53 11.89 8.06
CA ASN A 156 -16.77 12.00 9.30
C ASN A 156 -16.27 13.43 9.54
N GLU A 157 -16.84 14.46 8.88
CA GLU A 157 -16.49 15.86 9.11
C GLU A 157 -16.52 16.21 10.61
N GLY A 158 -15.40 16.74 11.13
CA GLY A 158 -15.25 17.12 12.54
C GLY A 158 -14.87 15.99 13.49
N VAL A 159 -14.79 14.74 13.02
CA VAL A 159 -14.16 13.64 13.75
C VAL A 159 -12.65 13.79 13.69
N ASP A 160 -11.96 13.44 14.77
CA ASP A 160 -10.49 13.42 14.82
C ASP A 160 -10.00 12.13 14.13
N PRO A 161 -9.18 12.21 13.06
CA PRO A 161 -8.71 11.01 12.38
C PRO A 161 -7.61 10.28 13.15
N SER A 162 -7.41 9.01 12.81
CA SER A 162 -6.28 8.19 13.24
C SER A 162 -5.74 7.39 12.05
N VAL A 163 -5.12 8.09 11.10
CA VAL A 163 -4.61 7.48 9.86
C VAL A 163 -3.20 6.93 10.08
N VAL A 164 -3.08 5.61 10.07
CA VAL A 164 -1.83 4.88 10.32
C VAL A 164 -1.42 3.96 9.16
N GLY A 165 -2.22 3.90 8.10
CA GLY A 165 -1.86 3.28 6.82
C GLY A 165 -1.81 4.33 5.73
N SER A 166 -0.89 4.20 4.77
CA SER A 166 -0.77 5.13 3.64
C SER A 166 -0.26 4.41 2.41
N ALA A 167 -0.88 4.64 1.25
CA ALA A 167 -0.43 4.06 0.00
C ALA A 167 -0.81 4.94 -1.20
N TYR A 168 0.14 5.16 -2.11
CA TYR A 168 -0.04 5.86 -3.36
C TYR A 168 -0.35 4.90 -4.50
N THR A 169 -1.39 5.21 -5.26
CA THR A 169 -1.63 4.55 -6.55
C THR A 169 -0.54 4.88 -7.57
N ASN A 170 -0.42 4.04 -8.60
CA ASN A 170 0.56 4.20 -9.69
C ASN A 170 2.01 4.23 -9.19
N SER A 171 2.36 3.37 -8.23
CA SER A 171 3.70 3.29 -7.63
C SER A 171 4.76 2.68 -8.58
N PHE A 172 5.01 3.36 -9.70
CA PHE A 172 5.97 2.95 -10.72
C PHE A 172 6.77 4.14 -11.26
N MET A 173 7.95 3.86 -11.80
CA MET A 173 8.83 4.88 -12.38
C MET A 173 8.13 5.64 -13.52
N GLY A 174 8.10 6.97 -13.43
CA GLY A 174 7.55 7.83 -14.47
C GLY A 174 6.03 8.02 -14.41
N ALA A 175 5.39 7.65 -13.30
CA ALA A 175 3.99 7.96 -13.07
C ALA A 175 3.73 9.48 -13.21
N THR A 176 2.66 9.83 -13.92
CA THR A 176 2.26 11.23 -14.15
C THR A 176 1.08 11.68 -13.27
N SER A 177 0.47 10.74 -12.56
CA SER A 177 -0.63 10.99 -11.62
C SER A 177 -0.61 9.94 -10.50
N THR A 178 -1.07 10.33 -9.33
CA THR A 178 -1.22 9.44 -8.18
C THR A 178 -2.32 9.98 -7.26
N GLN A 179 -2.93 9.08 -6.51
CA GLN A 179 -3.87 9.35 -5.43
C GLN A 179 -3.35 8.66 -4.17
N LEU A 180 -3.26 9.41 -3.07
CA LEU A 180 -2.95 8.88 -1.76
C LEU A 180 -4.22 8.34 -1.13
N TYR A 181 -4.15 7.10 -0.67
CA TYR A 181 -5.12 6.49 0.21
C TYR A 181 -4.53 6.33 1.60
N GLY A 182 -5.39 6.28 2.61
CA GLY A 182 -5.00 5.95 3.97
C GLY A 182 -6.02 5.04 4.62
N ILE A 183 -5.59 4.36 5.68
CA ILE A 183 -6.47 3.58 6.55
C ILE A 183 -6.53 4.28 7.90
N ASP A 184 -7.75 4.64 8.30
CA ASP A 184 -8.04 5.12 9.65
C ASP A 184 -8.38 3.91 10.53
N SER A 185 -7.55 3.66 11.55
CA SER A 185 -7.68 2.46 12.39
C SER A 185 -8.67 2.62 13.54
N GLU A 186 -9.10 3.84 13.88
CA GLU A 186 -10.14 4.02 14.90
C GLU A 186 -11.54 3.94 14.31
N LEU A 187 -11.69 4.34 13.04
CA LEU A 187 -12.97 4.32 12.33
C LEU A 187 -13.18 3.09 11.45
N ASP A 188 -12.17 2.24 11.28
CA ASP A 188 -12.17 1.07 10.39
C ASP A 188 -12.60 1.43 8.96
N ILE A 189 -12.00 2.49 8.40
CA ILE A 189 -12.33 3.01 7.06
C ILE A 189 -11.10 3.19 6.17
N LEU A 190 -11.33 3.04 4.87
CA LEU A 190 -10.45 3.56 3.84
C LEU A 190 -10.81 5.02 3.55
N VAL A 191 -9.80 5.86 3.43
CA VAL A 191 -9.92 7.28 3.06
C VAL A 191 -9.05 7.60 1.85
N THR A 192 -9.43 8.63 1.09
CA THR A 192 -8.50 9.36 0.23
C THR A 192 -7.93 10.55 0.98
N GLN A 193 -6.65 10.84 0.76
CA GLN A 193 -5.99 11.99 1.36
C GLN A 193 -5.52 12.99 0.29
N ALA A 194 -5.87 14.24 0.48
CA ALA A 194 -5.35 15.36 -0.30
C ALA A 194 -3.91 15.70 0.15
N ASN A 195 -2.94 14.88 -0.24
CA ASN A 195 -1.50 15.03 -0.05
C ASN A 195 -1.07 16.04 1.05
N SER A 196 -0.54 17.22 0.67
CA SER A 196 -0.10 18.24 1.63
C SER A 196 -1.21 19.16 2.17
N ALA A 197 -2.42 19.08 1.62
CA ALA A 197 -3.58 19.81 2.15
C ALA A 197 -4.17 19.11 3.38
N GLY A 198 -3.86 17.83 3.62
CA GLY A 198 -4.26 17.07 4.80
C GLY A 198 -5.74 16.65 4.84
N THR A 199 -6.56 17.19 3.93
CA THR A 199 -7.99 16.87 3.86
C THR A 199 -8.21 15.39 3.53
N LEU A 200 -9.03 14.73 4.34
CA LEU A 200 -9.48 13.35 4.16
C LEU A 200 -10.91 13.32 3.61
N MET A 201 -11.18 12.36 2.72
CA MET A 201 -12.52 11.99 2.30
C MET A 201 -12.70 10.49 2.44
N THR A 202 -13.75 10.06 3.12
CA THR A 202 -14.12 8.67 3.36
C THR A 202 -14.49 7.97 2.06
N VAL A 203 -13.85 6.83 1.80
CA VAL A 203 -14.19 5.93 0.68
C VAL A 203 -15.25 4.92 1.13
N GLY A 204 -15.01 4.26 2.27
CA GLY A 204 -15.94 3.31 2.86
C GLY A 204 -15.31 2.48 3.96
N SER A 205 -16.13 1.66 4.61
CA SER A 205 -15.70 0.80 5.71
C SER A 205 -14.87 -0.39 5.22
N LEU A 206 -13.88 -0.78 6.02
CA LEU A 206 -13.12 -2.02 5.86
C LEU A 206 -14.00 -3.26 6.09
N GLY A 207 -15.06 -3.13 6.89
CA GLY A 207 -15.96 -4.23 7.25
C GLY A 207 -15.39 -5.17 8.33
N VAL A 208 -14.26 -4.80 8.93
CA VAL A 208 -13.56 -5.54 9.99
C VAL A 208 -13.01 -4.56 11.01
N ASP A 209 -12.90 -5.01 12.26
CA ASP A 209 -12.44 -4.23 13.41
C ASP A 209 -10.94 -4.48 13.63
N ILE A 210 -10.12 -3.46 13.43
CA ILE A 210 -8.65 -3.55 13.45
C ILE A 210 -8.05 -2.72 14.58
N ASN A 211 -6.81 -3.03 14.95
CA ASN A 211 -6.00 -2.12 15.76
C ASN A 211 -5.03 -1.32 14.88
N ASP A 212 -4.19 -0.52 15.51
CA ASP A 212 -3.23 0.37 14.87
C ASP A 212 -1.94 -0.34 14.38
N THR A 213 -1.80 -1.65 14.64
CA THR A 213 -0.75 -2.47 14.04
C THR A 213 -1.17 -2.88 12.64
N LEU A 214 -0.92 -1.96 11.70
CA LEU A 214 -1.25 -2.13 10.31
C LEU A 214 -0.23 -1.51 9.38
N SER A 215 -0.25 -1.95 8.12
CA SER A 215 0.49 -1.34 7.03
C SER A 215 -0.24 -1.60 5.73
N PHE A 216 -0.09 -0.67 4.78
CA PHE A 216 -0.90 -0.61 3.57
C PHE A 216 -0.01 -0.19 2.41
N ASP A 217 -0.13 -0.86 1.27
CA ASP A 217 0.61 -0.53 0.06
C ASP A 217 -0.22 -0.88 -1.19
N ILE A 218 -0.01 -0.15 -2.28
CA ILE A 218 -0.67 -0.35 -3.57
C ILE A 218 0.39 -0.69 -4.61
N SER A 219 0.31 -1.92 -5.14
CA SER A 219 1.23 -2.38 -6.18
C SER A 219 1.21 -1.45 -7.39
N GLY A 220 2.37 -0.93 -7.77
CA GLY A 220 2.56 -0.24 -9.05
C GLY A 220 2.43 -1.15 -10.28
N GLY A 221 2.49 -2.47 -10.11
CA GLY A 221 2.43 -3.44 -11.21
C GLY A 221 1.01 -3.86 -11.53
N SER A 222 0.25 -4.26 -10.52
CA SER A 222 -1.12 -4.76 -10.67
C SER A 222 -2.18 -3.71 -10.36
N GLY A 223 -1.85 -2.68 -9.57
CA GLY A 223 -2.81 -1.75 -8.98
C GLY A 223 -3.61 -2.33 -7.82
N LEU A 224 -3.30 -3.56 -7.38
CA LEU A 224 -3.93 -4.18 -6.21
C LEU A 224 -3.43 -3.51 -4.93
N ALA A 225 -4.35 -3.27 -4.01
CA ALA A 225 -4.07 -2.68 -2.71
C ALA A 225 -4.03 -3.79 -1.65
N PHE A 226 -2.93 -3.89 -0.93
CA PHE A 226 -2.68 -4.91 0.07
C PHE A 226 -2.47 -4.28 1.43
N ALA A 227 -2.91 -4.96 2.48
CA ALA A 227 -2.66 -4.53 3.84
C ALA A 227 -2.22 -5.71 4.71
N THR A 228 -1.27 -5.47 5.61
CA THR A 228 -1.12 -6.27 6.83
C THR A 228 -1.92 -5.61 7.93
N MET A 229 -2.79 -6.35 8.60
CA MET A 229 -3.59 -5.83 9.70
C MET A 229 -3.59 -6.83 10.86
N GLN A 230 -3.62 -6.33 12.08
CA GLN A 230 -3.98 -7.13 13.25
C GLN A 230 -5.41 -6.78 13.66
N LEU A 231 -6.27 -7.80 13.71
CA LEU A 231 -7.64 -7.65 14.19
C LEU A 231 -7.63 -7.51 15.72
N ASN A 232 -8.56 -6.75 16.29
CA ASN A 232 -8.64 -6.51 17.74
C ASN A 232 -8.80 -7.80 18.58
N ASP A 233 -9.35 -8.86 18.00
CA ASP A 233 -9.55 -10.16 18.64
C ASP A 233 -8.42 -11.18 18.35
N MET A 234 -7.37 -10.77 17.62
CA MET A 234 -6.24 -11.62 17.23
C MET A 234 -4.90 -11.07 17.73
N SER A 235 -3.99 -11.98 18.08
CA SER A 235 -2.61 -11.62 18.47
C SER A 235 -1.60 -11.77 17.33
N ARG A 236 -2.07 -11.90 16.08
CA ARG A 236 -1.26 -12.26 14.91
C ARG A 236 -1.62 -11.37 13.73
N SER A 237 -0.65 -11.08 12.86
CA SER A 237 -0.88 -10.30 11.66
C SER A 237 -1.54 -11.15 10.56
N THR A 238 -2.45 -10.52 9.85
CA THR A 238 -3.24 -11.10 8.76
C THR A 238 -3.03 -10.26 7.50
N PHE A 239 -3.11 -10.90 6.33
CA PHE A 239 -2.87 -10.29 5.03
C PHE A 239 -4.20 -10.13 4.28
N TRP A 240 -4.39 -8.97 3.67
CA TRP A 240 -5.68 -8.54 3.10
C TRP A 240 -5.50 -7.86 1.77
N MET A 241 -6.56 -7.90 0.97
CA MET A 241 -6.76 -7.03 -0.18
C MET A 241 -7.83 -5.99 0.17
N ILE A 242 -7.59 -4.73 -0.20
CA ILE A 242 -8.50 -3.61 0.04
C ILE A 242 -9.09 -3.15 -1.30
N ASP A 243 -10.40 -3.06 -1.39
CA ASP A 243 -11.06 -2.49 -2.57
C ASP A 243 -10.99 -0.95 -2.51
N LEU A 244 -10.18 -0.33 -3.37
CA LEU A 244 -9.97 1.12 -3.38
C LEU A 244 -11.22 1.94 -3.76
N SER A 245 -12.26 1.31 -4.29
CA SER A 245 -13.50 1.99 -4.70
C SER A 245 -14.58 1.95 -3.62
N THR A 246 -14.55 0.95 -2.74
CA THR A 246 -15.59 0.73 -1.72
C THR A 246 -15.05 0.71 -0.29
N GLY A 247 -13.75 0.59 -0.10
CA GLY A 247 -13.10 0.41 1.21
C GLY A 247 -13.12 -1.03 1.73
N ASN A 248 -13.95 -1.92 1.18
CA ASN A 248 -14.12 -3.27 1.75
C ASN A 248 -12.80 -4.07 1.76
N ALA A 249 -12.49 -4.67 2.90
CA ALA A 249 -11.33 -5.55 3.06
C ALA A 249 -11.72 -7.03 2.82
N THR A 250 -10.85 -7.77 2.14
CA THR A 250 -10.98 -9.22 1.94
C THR A 250 -9.73 -9.92 2.45
N MET A 251 -9.90 -10.83 3.41
CA MET A 251 -8.77 -11.57 4.00
C MET A 251 -8.20 -12.55 2.98
N LEU A 252 -6.89 -12.51 2.79
CA LEU A 252 -6.13 -13.46 1.97
C LEU A 252 -5.58 -14.61 2.81
N GLY A 253 -5.15 -14.33 4.06
CA GLY A 253 -4.68 -15.36 4.98
C GLY A 253 -4.04 -14.79 6.24
N GLU A 254 -3.63 -15.68 7.14
CA GLU A 254 -2.69 -15.33 8.21
C GLU A 254 -1.29 -15.20 7.63
N ILE A 255 -0.45 -14.36 8.25
CA ILE A 255 0.96 -14.27 7.87
C ILE A 255 1.75 -15.32 8.63
N GLY A 256 2.54 -16.12 7.90
CA GLY A 256 3.36 -17.19 8.46
C GLY A 256 4.44 -16.69 9.44
N GLY A 257 5.06 -17.62 10.16
CA GLY A 257 6.16 -17.32 11.08
C GLY A 257 5.75 -16.77 12.46
N GLY A 258 4.53 -16.27 12.61
CA GLY A 258 3.95 -15.89 13.90
C GLY A 258 4.49 -14.60 14.52
N GLY A 259 5.38 -13.89 13.83
CA GLY A 259 5.81 -12.53 14.19
C GLY A 259 4.72 -11.50 13.85
N VAL A 260 4.68 -10.42 14.63
CA VAL A 260 3.83 -9.26 14.29
C VAL A 260 4.51 -8.49 13.17
N ILE A 261 3.77 -8.23 12.08
CA ILE A 261 4.22 -7.38 10.99
C ILE A 261 3.84 -5.94 11.31
N THR A 262 4.85 -5.07 11.41
CA THR A 262 4.71 -3.65 11.74
C THR A 262 4.73 -2.75 10.52
N SER A 263 5.27 -3.23 9.40
CA SER A 263 5.23 -2.53 8.11
C SER A 263 5.36 -3.50 6.95
N MET A 264 4.83 -3.14 5.77
CA MET A 264 4.97 -3.91 4.55
C MET A 264 5.26 -3.02 3.34
N ALA A 265 5.85 -3.61 2.31
CA ALA A 265 6.02 -3.01 1.00
C ALA A 265 5.96 -4.09 -0.09
N VAL A 266 5.17 -3.87 -1.13
CA VAL A 266 5.07 -4.72 -2.31
C VAL A 266 6.19 -4.34 -3.27
N THR A 267 6.82 -5.35 -3.88
CA THR A 267 7.91 -5.07 -4.80
C THR A 267 7.42 -4.20 -5.98
N PRO A 268 8.19 -3.19 -6.42
CA PRO A 268 7.81 -2.36 -7.55
C PRO A 268 7.67 -3.18 -8.83
N ALA A 269 6.80 -2.75 -9.72
CA ALA A 269 6.70 -3.34 -11.06
C ALA A 269 8.07 -3.32 -11.76
N PRO A 270 8.51 -4.43 -12.38
CA PRO A 270 9.70 -4.40 -13.23
C PRO A 270 9.57 -3.29 -14.28
N ALA A 271 10.59 -2.42 -14.39
CA ALA A 271 10.58 -1.26 -15.28
C ALA A 271 10.26 -1.59 -16.75
N SER A 272 10.41 -2.85 -17.16
CA SER A 272 10.08 -3.37 -18.49
C SER A 272 8.58 -3.44 -18.79
N LEU A 273 7.70 -3.58 -17.79
CA LEU A 273 6.25 -3.63 -17.99
C LEU A 273 5.65 -2.25 -18.24
N ALA A 274 6.27 -1.18 -17.73
CA ALA A 274 5.84 0.20 -17.93
C ALA A 274 5.90 0.66 -19.41
N LEU A 275 6.75 0.04 -20.25
CA LEU A 275 6.83 0.37 -21.68
C LEU A 275 5.73 -0.30 -22.53
N ILE A 276 5.11 -1.37 -22.05
CA ILE A 276 4.11 -2.13 -22.85
C ILE A 276 2.77 -1.37 -22.89
N GLY A 277 2.45 -0.57 -21.86
CA GLY A 277 1.25 0.26 -21.82
C GLY A 277 1.25 1.43 -22.82
N LEU A 278 2.41 1.89 -23.29
CA LEU A 278 2.54 2.99 -24.26
C LEU A 278 2.79 2.51 -25.70
N GLY A 279 3.30 1.28 -25.88
CA GLY A 279 3.58 0.71 -27.21
C GLY A 279 2.35 0.15 -27.95
N GLY A 280 1.29 -0.21 -27.22
CA GLY A 280 0.07 -0.81 -27.79
C GLY A 280 -0.77 0.13 -28.66
N ALA A 281 -0.59 1.44 -28.57
CA ALA A 281 -1.39 2.43 -29.30
C ALA A 281 -0.83 2.81 -30.69
N MET A 282 0.37 2.32 -31.07
CA MET A 282 1.02 2.71 -32.34
C MET A 282 1.27 1.56 -33.33
N MET A 283 0.50 0.47 -33.26
CA MET A 283 0.58 -0.59 -34.27
C MET A 283 -0.79 -1.03 -34.78
N GLY A 284 -1.51 -0.09 -35.38
CA GLY A 284 -2.88 -0.33 -35.86
C GLY A 284 -3.32 0.50 -37.06
N ARG A 285 -2.44 0.87 -37.99
CA ARG A 285 -2.90 1.34 -39.33
C ARG A 285 -1.82 1.30 -40.41
N ARG A 286 -1.62 0.11 -40.98
CA ARG A 286 -1.25 -0.03 -42.40
C ARG A 286 -1.90 -1.28 -42.97
N ARG A 287 -2.92 -1.11 -43.81
CA ARG A 287 -3.21 -2.03 -44.93
C ARG A 287 -4.13 -1.37 -45.96
N ARG A 288 -3.54 -1.24 -47.16
CA ARG A 288 -4.08 -1.00 -48.51
C ARG A 288 -4.65 0.37 -48.80
#